data_AF-W4UTH5-F1
#
_entry.id   AF-W4UTH5-F1
#
_cell.length_a   1.000
_cell.length_b   1.000
_cell.length_c   1.000
_cell.angle_alpha   90.00
_cell.angle_beta   90.00
_cell.angle_gamma   90.00
#
_symmetry.space_group_name_H-M   'P 1'
#
loop_
_entity.id
_entity.type
_entity.pdbx_description
1 polymer ?
#
loop_
_entity_poly.entity_id
_entity_poly.type
_entity_poly.pdbx_seq_one_letter_code
_entity_poly.pdbx_strand_id
1 'polypeptide(L)'
;MMKSLCFLLLMLIASMQVALFGQPQERLIKVQVTPSSTNWLYTPGEKIQFKVVVLKCDIPQDGMEVHYEISEDMMKPHQTVGRL
;
A
#
# COMPACT_ATOMS: atom_id res chain seq x y z
N MET A 1 21.66 28.87 -36.07
CA MET A 1 20.97 27.57 -35.90
C MET A 1 21.46 26.75 -34.71
N MET A 2 22.77 26.60 -34.48
CA MET A 2 23.31 25.72 -33.42
C MET A 2 22.88 26.07 -31.98
N LYS A 3 22.70 27.36 -31.66
CA LYS A 3 22.25 27.81 -30.33
C LYS A 3 20.82 27.37 -30.00
N SER A 4 19.91 27.47 -30.97
CA SER A 4 18.49 27.06 -30.81
C SER A 4 18.37 25.54 -30.62
N LEU A 5 19.19 24.76 -31.34
CA LEU A 5 19.26 23.31 -31.16
C LEU A 5 19.74 22.92 -29.76
N CYS A 6 20.76 23.59 -29.23
CA CYS A 6 21.22 23.36 -27.85
C CYS A 6 20.15 23.68 -26.81
N PHE A 7 19.38 24.77 -26.99
CA PHE A 7 18.27 25.12 -26.11
C PHE A 7 17.16 24.05 -26.12
N LEU A 8 16.86 23.50 -27.29
CA LEU A 8 15.85 22.45 -27.45
C LEU A 8 16.29 21.14 -26.76
N LEU A 9 17.58 20.82 -26.87
CA LEU A 9 18.17 19.66 -26.20
C LEU A 9 18.18 19.83 -24.67
N LEU A 10 18.48 21.03 -24.18
CA LEU A 10 18.42 21.36 -22.75
C LEU A 10 17.00 21.25 -22.18
N MET A 11 16.00 21.72 -22.92
CA MET A 11 14.58 21.58 -22.53
C MET A 11 14.15 20.12 -22.45
N LEU A 12 14.62 19.27 -23.38
CA LEU A 12 14.31 17.83 -23.38
C LEU A 12 14.95 17.10 -22.20
N ILE A 13 16.19 17.46 -21.85
CA ILE A 13 16.87 16.88 -20.67
C ILE A 13 16.20 17.34 -19.38
N ALA A 14 15.81 18.61 -19.30
CA ALA A 14 15.12 19.17 -18.14
C ALA A 14 13.75 18.51 -17.92
N SER A 15 12.98 18.24 -18.98
CA SER A 15 11.68 17.57 -18.85
C SER A 15 11.80 16.10 -18.41
N MET A 16 12.86 15.41 -18.82
CA MET A 16 13.10 14.02 -18.43
C MET A 16 13.40 13.88 -16.93
N GLN A 17 14.04 14.88 -16.29
CA GLN A 17 14.30 14.86 -14.84
C GLN A 17 13.02 14.89 -14.00
N VAL A 18 11.98 15.59 -14.45
CA VAL A 18 10.69 15.68 -13.73
C VAL A 18 10.01 14.31 -13.64
N ALA A 19 10.19 13.44 -14.64
CA ALA A 19 9.61 12.11 -14.65
C ALA A 19 10.25 11.15 -13.61
N LEU A 20 11.51 11.36 -13.22
CA LEU A 20 12.18 10.54 -12.20
C LEU A 20 11.71 10.87 -10.78
N PHE A 21 11.41 12.14 -10.49
CA PHE A 21 10.90 12.54 -9.18
C PHE A 21 9.45 12.07 -8.91
N GLY A 22 8.72 11.66 -9.94
CA GLY A 22 7.36 11.13 -9.82
C GLY A 22 7.27 9.63 -9.53
N GLN A 23 8.41 8.92 -9.49
CA GLN A 23 8.39 7.50 -9.16
C GLN A 23 8.10 7.31 -7.67
N PRO A 24 7.16 6.42 -7.30
CA PRO A 24 6.93 6.10 -5.90
C PRO A 24 8.24 5.60 -5.29
N GLN A 25 8.75 6.30 -4.28
CA GLN A 25 9.94 5.85 -3.57
C GLN A 25 9.63 4.51 -2.91
N GLU A 26 10.36 3.46 -3.28
CA GLU A 26 10.22 2.16 -2.63
C GLU A 26 10.46 2.33 -1.14
N ARG A 27 9.45 1.95 -0.35
CA ARG A 27 9.55 1.95 1.10
C ARG A 27 10.45 0.79 1.52
N LEU A 28 11.40 1.09 2.40
CA LEU A 28 12.31 0.09 2.97
C LEU A 28 11.55 -0.98 3.76
N ILE A 29 10.42 -0.63 4.37
CA ILE A 29 9.55 -1.54 5.11
C ILE A 29 8.26 -1.73 4.32
N LYS A 30 7.91 -2.98 4.03
CA LYS A 30 6.65 -3.38 3.40
C LYS A 30 5.93 -4.33 4.34
N VAL A 31 4.63 -4.13 4.55
CA VAL A 31 3.79 -5.06 5.30
C VAL A 31 2.87 -5.75 4.31
N GLN A 32 3.03 -7.07 4.18
CA GLN A 32 2.21 -7.88 3.31
C GLN A 32 1.18 -8.63 4.15
N VAL A 33 -0.10 -8.41 3.84
CA VAL A 33 -1.23 -9.11 4.44
C VAL A 33 -1.84 -9.99 3.37
N THR A 34 -1.82 -11.31 3.57
CA THR A 34 -2.38 -12.27 2.63
C THR A 34 -3.54 -13.01 3.29
N PRO A 35 -4.76 -12.95 2.71
CA PRO A 35 -5.89 -13.73 3.18
C PRO A 35 -5.67 -15.23 2.93
N SER A 36 -6.32 -16.06 3.73
CA SER A 36 -6.42 -17.51 3.48
C SER A 36 -7.33 -17.83 2.29
N SER A 37 -8.32 -16.98 2.00
CA SER A 37 -9.22 -17.11 0.84
C SER A 37 -8.73 -16.29 -0.36
N THR A 38 -8.74 -16.89 -1.55
CA THR A 38 -8.32 -16.27 -2.82
C THR A 38 -9.12 -15.01 -3.17
N ASN A 39 -10.40 -14.96 -2.79
CA ASN A 39 -11.32 -13.92 -3.24
C ASN A 39 -11.61 -12.84 -2.20
N TRP A 40 -10.95 -12.85 -1.03
CA TRP A 40 -11.16 -11.90 0.08
C TRP A 40 -12.58 -11.85 0.66
N LEU A 41 -13.52 -12.63 0.12
CA LEU A 41 -14.89 -12.77 0.57
C LEU A 41 -14.96 -13.87 1.62
N TYR A 42 -15.59 -13.54 2.74
CA TYR A 42 -15.79 -14.45 3.85
C TYR A 42 -17.25 -14.46 4.27
N THR A 43 -17.74 -15.61 4.68
CA THR A 43 -19.10 -15.74 5.19
C THR A 43 -19.17 -15.37 6.68
N PRO A 44 -20.29 -14.77 7.15
CA PRO A 44 -20.45 -14.50 8.58
C PRO A 44 -20.36 -15.79 9.39
N GLY A 45 -19.49 -15.81 10.40
CA GLY A 45 -19.25 -16.97 11.28
C GLY A 45 -18.07 -17.86 10.85
N GLU A 46 -17.43 -17.55 9.73
CA GLU A 46 -16.25 -18.26 9.26
C GLU A 46 -15.00 -17.87 10.08
N LYS A 47 -14.18 -18.86 10.45
CA LYS A 47 -12.89 -18.61 11.10
C LYS A 47 -11.87 -18.21 10.05
N ILE A 48 -11.58 -16.92 9.97
CA ILE A 48 -10.60 -16.38 9.02
C ILE A 48 -9.20 -16.33 9.63
N GLN A 49 -8.20 -16.59 8.81
CA GLN A 49 -6.79 -16.42 9.16
C GLN A 49 -6.12 -15.52 8.13
N PHE A 50 -5.33 -14.57 8.61
CA PHE A 50 -4.51 -13.68 7.79
C PHE A 50 -3.04 -13.97 8.08
N LYS A 51 -2.25 -14.11 7.02
CA LYS A 51 -0.79 -14.17 7.14
C LYS A 51 -0.25 -12.77 6.99
N VAL A 52 0.43 -12.28 8.03
CA VAL A 52 1.10 -10.98 8.02
C VAL A 52 2.61 -11.22 7.97
N VAL A 53 3.28 -10.60 6.99
CA VAL A 53 4.74 -10.66 6.83
C VAL A 53 5.27 -9.24 6.73
N VAL A 54 6.24 -8.91 7.58
CA VAL A 54 6.97 -7.64 7.51
C VAL A 54 8.26 -7.88 6.73
N LEU A 55 8.44 -7.13 5.65
CA LEU A 55 9.59 -7.21 4.77
C LEU A 55 10.43 -5.94 4.96
N LYS A 56 11.73 -6.10 5.17
CA LYS A 56 12.69 -5.01 5.11
C LYS A 56 13.62 -5.25 3.93
N CYS A 57 13.58 -4.36 2.93
CA CYS A 57 14.30 -4.55 1.66
C CYS A 57 14.05 -5.95 1.05
N ASP A 58 12.77 -6.37 1.03
CA ASP A 58 12.31 -7.67 0.53
C ASP A 58 12.79 -8.92 1.31
N ILE A 59 13.40 -8.72 2.49
CA ILE A 59 13.78 -9.80 3.41
C ILE A 59 12.75 -9.89 4.56
N PRO A 60 12.14 -11.05 4.80
CA PRO A 60 11.25 -11.27 5.94
C PRO A 60 11.95 -10.98 7.27
N GLN A 61 11.30 -10.21 8.12
CA GLN A 61 11.78 -9.89 9.47
C GLN A 61 10.95 -10.62 10.51
N ASP A 62 11.61 -11.36 11.39
CA ASP A 62 11.00 -12.03 12.54
C ASP A 62 11.11 -11.17 13.81
N GLY A 63 10.23 -11.41 14.78
CA GLY A 63 10.29 -10.76 16.11
C GLY A 63 9.81 -9.30 16.14
N MET A 64 9.07 -8.85 15.12
CA MET A 64 8.47 -7.51 15.10
C MET A 64 7.11 -7.50 15.77
N GLU A 65 6.82 -6.44 16.53
CA GLU A 65 5.48 -6.17 17.07
C GLU A 65 4.63 -5.50 15.98
N VAL A 66 3.44 -6.06 15.73
CA VAL A 66 2.50 -5.55 14.73
C VAL A 66 1.18 -5.23 15.41
N HIS A 67 0.83 -3.95 15.44
CA HIS A 67 -0.50 -3.50 15.86
C HIS A 67 -1.45 -3.52 14.67
N TYR A 68 -2.61 -4.13 14.85
CA TYR A 68 -3.66 -4.16 13.84
C TYR A 68 -5.00 -3.81 14.45
N GLU A 69 -5.86 -3.19 13.65
CA GLU A 69 -7.25 -2.91 13.97
C GLU A 69 -8.11 -3.46 12.83
N ILE A 70 -9.17 -4.17 13.19
CA ILE A 70 -10.13 -4.66 12.21
C ILE A 70 -11.18 -3.57 12.03
N SER A 71 -11.22 -2.97 10.85
CA SER A 71 -12.33 -2.07 10.51
C SER A 71 -13.62 -2.88 10.44
N GLU A 72 -14.69 -2.36 11.02
CA GLU A 72 -16.03 -2.97 11.00
C GLU A 72 -16.75 -2.79 9.65
N ASP A 73 -15.99 -2.58 8.59
CA ASP A 73 -16.52 -2.40 7.25
C ASP A 73 -17.26 -3.68 6.82
N MET A 74 -18.45 -3.52 6.24
CA MET A 74 -19.40 -4.60 5.93
C MET A 74 -19.89 -5.44 7.14
N MET A 75 -19.62 -5.05 8.40
CA MET A 75 -20.27 -5.67 9.56
C MET A 75 -21.68 -5.13 9.78
N LYS A 76 -22.50 -5.85 10.55
CA LYS A 76 -23.84 -5.36 10.88
C LYS A 76 -23.73 -4.06 11.70
N PRO A 77 -24.59 -3.06 11.47
CA PRO A 77 -24.62 -1.85 12.27
C PRO A 77 -24.79 -2.19 13.74
N HIS A 78 -24.02 -1.53 14.60
CA HIS A 78 -24.27 -1.58 16.04
C HIS A 78 -25.69 -1.10 16.30
N GLN A 79 -26.49 -1.95 16.94
CA GLN A 79 -27.83 -1.59 17.37
C GLN A 79 -27.68 -0.57 18.51
N THR A 80 -27.66 0.72 18.18
CA THR A 80 -27.80 1.77 19.18
C THR A 80 -29.22 1.63 19.73
N VAL A 81 -29.37 0.99 20.88
CA VAL A 81 -30.63 0.97 21.62
C VAL A 81 -30.96 2.43 21.88
N GLY A 82 -32.00 2.92 21.20
CA GLY A 82 -32.46 4.30 21.32
C GLY A 82 -32.65 4.62 22.79
N ARG A 83 -31.84 5.55 23.31
CA ARG A 83 -32.19 6.26 24.54
C ARG A 83 -33.39 7.12 24.18
N LEU A 84 -34.56 6.62 24.56
CA LEU A 84 -35.77 7.40 24.77
C LEU A 84 -35.50 8.49 25.82
#